data_AF-A0A2W4MJ88-F1
#
_entry.id   AF-A0A2W4MJ88-F1
#
_cell.length_a   1.000
_cell.length_b   1.000
_cell.length_c   1.000
_cell.angle_alpha   90.00
_cell.angle_beta   90.00
_cell.angle_gamma   90.00
#
_symmetry.space_group_name_H-M   'P 1'
#
loop_
_entity.id
_entity.type
_entity.pdbx_description
1 polymer ?
#
loop_
_entity_poly.entity_id
_entity_poly.type
_entity_poly.pdbx_seq_one_letter_code
_entity_poly.pdbx_strand_id
1 'polypeptide(L)' 'MSGGAPAAEHAVEIDGDPPVRMSVAGGFHGDMATAAIVVNAIPSVRSAAPGLLSMHELPLVHCY' A
#
# COMPACT_ATOMS: atom_id res chain seq x y z
N MET A 1 14.64 19.76 25.74
CA MET A 1 15.18 18.93 24.65
C MET A 1 13.99 18.17 24.07
N SER A 2 13.39 18.68 23.00
CA SER A 2 12.22 18.03 22.39
C SER A 2 12.74 16.88 21.55
N GLY A 3 12.60 15.65 22.04
CA GLY A 3 12.90 14.45 21.26
C GLY A 3 11.85 14.32 20.15
N GLY A 4 12.14 14.89 18.99
CA GLY A 4 11.32 14.67 17.81
C GLY A 4 11.33 13.18 17.48
N ALA A 5 10.15 12.56 17.47
CA ALA A 5 10.02 11.21 16.94
C ALA A 5 10.60 11.18 15.51
N PRO A 6 11.24 10.07 15.11
CA PRO A 6 11.72 9.94 13.73
C PRO A 6 10.58 10.25 12.77
N ALA A 7 10.88 10.94 11.66
CA ALA A 7 9.89 11.25 10.64
C ALA A 7 9.20 9.94 10.22
N ALA A 8 7.87 9.95 10.15
CA ALA A 8 7.12 8.77 9.74
C ALA A 8 7.60 8.31 8.36
N GLU A 9 7.93 7.04 8.22
CA GLU A 9 8.44 6.43 6.99
C GLU A 9 7.79 5.07 6.83
N HIS A 10 7.35 4.76 5.61
CA HIS A 10 7.03 3.38 5.23
C HIS A 10 8.20 2.85 4.41
N ALA A 11 8.83 1.79 4.89
CA ALA A 11 9.96 1.16 4.24
C ALA A 11 9.68 -0.32 4.00
N VAL A 12 10.20 -0.83 2.87
CA VAL A 12 10.19 -2.25 2.51
C VAL A 12 11.62 -2.64 2.17
N GLU A 13 12.12 -3.66 2.87
CA GLU A 13 13.41 -4.28 2.57
C GLU A 13 13.17 -5.75 2.19
N ILE A 14 13.74 -6.16 1.06
CA ILE A 14 13.72 -7.54 0.58
C ILE A 14 15.17 -8.00 0.49
N ASP A 15 15.52 -8.98 1.30
CA ASP A 15 16.79 -9.68 1.20
C ASP A 15 16.76 -10.63 0.00
N GLY A 16 17.81 -10.60 -0.81
CA GLY A 16 17.87 -11.28 -2.09
C GLY A 16 19.12 -10.92 -2.87
N ASP A 17 19.22 -11.45 -4.09
CA ASP A 17 20.32 -11.14 -5.02
C ASP A 17 19.74 -10.70 -6.38
N PRO A 18 19.66 -9.39 -6.67
CA PRO A 18 20.15 -8.27 -5.84
C PRO A 18 19.19 -7.93 -4.68
N PRO A 19 19.71 -7.31 -3.59
CA PRO A 19 18.85 -6.83 -2.51
C PRO A 19 18.01 -5.62 -2.96
N VAL A 20 16.78 -5.50 -2.46
CA VAL A 20 15.87 -4.38 -2.76
C VAL A 20 15.52 -3.62 -1.49
N ARG A 21 15.63 -2.29 -1.54
CA ARG A 21 15.17 -1.38 -0.50
C ARG A 21 14.33 -0.27 -1.12
N MET A 22 13.14 -0.05 -0.57
CA MET A 22 12.21 0.98 -1.00
C MET A 22 11.72 1.74 0.23
N SER A 23 11.62 3.07 0.13
CA SER A 23 10.95 3.85 1.16
C SER A 23 10.12 4.99 0.61
N VAL A 24 9.12 5.40 1.41
CA VAL A 24 8.21 6.51 1.14
C VAL A 24 8.41 7.56 2.23
N ALA A 25 9.06 8.66 1.87
CA ALA A 25 9.32 9.77 2.78
C ALA A 25 8.01 10.38 3.30
N GLY A 26 7.89 10.53 4.62
CA GLY A 26 6.67 11.02 5.28
C GLY A 26 5.57 9.97 5.42
N GLY A 27 5.76 8.78 4.86
CA GLY A 27 4.79 7.70 4.88
C GLY A 27 3.46 8.05 4.20
N PHE A 28 2.46 7.21 4.46
CA PHE A 28 1.09 7.35 4.00
C PHE A 28 0.22 7.65 5.21
N HIS A 29 -0.65 8.65 5.10
CA HIS A 29 -1.69 8.89 6.09
C HIS A 29 -2.70 7.74 6.07
N GLY A 30 -2.78 6.97 7.16
CA GLY A 30 -3.58 5.75 7.23
C GLY A 30 -5.03 5.93 6.83
N ASP A 31 -5.71 6.96 7.33
CA ASP A 31 -7.13 7.21 7.04
C ASP A 31 -7.37 7.48 5.55
N MET A 32 -6.63 8.44 4.99
CA MET A 32 -6.75 8.81 3.57
C MET A 32 -6.33 7.67 2.65
N ALA A 33 -5.23 6.98 2.96
CA ALA A 33 -4.73 5.87 2.15
C ALA A 33 -5.70 4.67 2.18
N THR A 34 -6.26 4.35 3.34
CA THR A 34 -7.23 3.26 3.49
C THR A 34 -8.51 3.57 2.71
N ALA A 35 -9.06 4.77 2.87
CA ALA A 35 -10.24 5.19 2.12
C ALA A 35 -9.99 5.18 0.59
N ALA A 36 -8.82 5.67 0.16
CA ALA A 36 -8.45 5.67 -1.25
C ALA A 36 -8.36 4.25 -1.83
N ILE A 37 -7.71 3.31 -1.13
CA ILE A 37 -7.62 1.91 -1.58
C ILE A 37 -9.01 1.28 -1.69
N VAL A 38 -9.89 1.49 -0.70
CA VAL A 38 -11.26 0.95 -0.72
C VAL A 38 -12.05 1.43 -1.95
N VAL A 39 -12.02 2.74 -2.23
CA VAL A 39 -12.76 3.32 -3.37
C VAL A 39 -12.14 2.90 -4.70
N ASN A 40 -10.81 2.97 -4.82
CA ASN A 40 -10.11 2.65 -6.06
C ASN A 40 -10.11 1.14 -6.37
N ALA A 41 -10.34 0.27 -5.38
CA ALA A 41 -10.47 -1.17 -5.61
C ALA A 41 -11.81 -1.57 -6.22
N ILE A 42 -12.84 -0.71 -6.22
CA ILE A 42 -14.19 -1.04 -6.71
C ILE A 42 -14.15 -1.63 -8.13
N PRO A 43 -13.45 -1.03 -9.13
CA PRO A 43 -13.39 -1.60 -10.47
C PRO A 43 -12.68 -2.96 -10.51
N SER A 44 -11.59 -3.13 -9.75
CA SER A 44 -10.85 -4.40 -9.65
C SER A 44 -11.70 -5.51 -9.02
N VAL A 45 -12.49 -5.19 -7.99
CA VAL A 45 -13.41 -6.15 -7.36
C VAL A 45 -14.55 -6.52 -8.31
N ARG A 46 -15.08 -5.56 -9.07
CA ARG A 46 -16.14 -5.82 -10.05
C ARG A 46 -15.72 -6.73 -11.21
N SER A 47 -14.43 -6.75 -11.56
CA SER A 47 -13.88 -7.61 -12.62
C SER A 47 -13.28 -8.91 -12.11
N ALA A 48 -13.22 -9.12 -10.79
CA ALA A 48 -12.63 -10.31 -10.18
C ALA A 48 -13.58 -11.52 -10.23
N ALA A 49 -13.01 -12.71 -10.04
CA ALA A 49 -13.80 -13.94 -9.93
C ALA A 49 -14.70 -13.92 -8.68
N PRO A 50 -15.88 -14.58 -8.70
CA PRO A 50 -16.70 -14.71 -7.49
C PRO A 50 -15.96 -15.50 -6.40
N GLY A 51 -16.07 -15.06 -5.14
CA GLY A 51 -15.48 -15.74 -4.00
C GLY A 51 -15.05 -14.78 -2.89
N LEU A 52 -14.43 -15.33 -1.85
CA LEU A 52 -13.72 -14.57 -0.83
C LEU A 52 -12.26 -14.43 -1.27
N LEU A 53 -11.97 -13.30 -1.93
CA LEU A 53 -10.64 -13.02 -2.47
C LEU A 53 -9.83 -12.09 -1.56
N SER A 54 -8.52 -12.22 -1.64
CA SER A 54 -7.54 -11.32 -1.04
C SER A 54 -6.98 -10.32 -2.06
N MET A 55 -6.27 -9.29 -1.59
CA MET A 55 -5.70 -8.25 -2.46
C MET A 55 -4.72 -8.79 -3.52
N HIS A 56 -4.06 -9.93 -3.29
CA HIS A 56 -3.13 -10.51 -4.26
C HIS A 56 -3.83 -11.19 -5.45
N GLU A 57 -5.12 -11.51 -5.29
CA GLU A 57 -5.96 -12.15 -6.33
C GLU A 57 -6.71 -11.13 -7.18
N LEU A 58 -6.66 -9.84 -6.80
CA LEU A 58 -7.30 -8.77 -7.55
C LEU A 58 -6.33 -8.16 -8.58
N PRO A 59 -6.83 -7.64 -9.71
CA PRO A 59 -6.05 -6.75 -10.57
C PRO A 59 -5.50 -5.56 -9.78
N LEU A 60 -4.31 -5.06 -10.16
CA LEU A 60 -3.65 -3.94 -9.49
C LEU A 60 -4.58 -2.73 -9.35
N VAL A 61 -4.74 -2.28 -8.11
CA VAL A 61 -5.53 -1.10 -7.75
C VAL A 61 -4.80 0.16 -8.24
N HIS A 62 -5.53 1.03 -8.92
CA HIS A 62 -5.00 2.28 -9.47
C HIS A 62 -6.05 3.38 -9.37
N CYS A 63 -5.61 4.64 -9.39
CA CYS A 63 -6.50 5.78 -9.58
C CYS A 63 -6.67 6.07 -11.08
N TYR A 64 -7.87 6.49 -11.49
CA TYR A 64 -8.19 6.95 -12.84
C TYR A 64 -7.98 8.46 -12.98
#